data_AF-A0A8D9LZ72-F1
#
_entry.id   AF-A0A8D9LZ72-F1
#
_cell.length_a   1.000
_cell.length_b   1.000
_cell.length_c   1.000
_cell.angle_alpha   90.00
_cell.angle_beta   90.00
_cell.angle_gamma   90.00
#
_symmetry.space_group_name_H-M   'P 1'
#
loop_
_entity.id
_entity.type
_entity.pdbx_description
1 polymer ?
#
loop_
_entity_poly.entity_id
_entity_poly.type
_entity_poly.pdbx_seq_one_letter_code
_entity_poly.pdbx_strand_id
1 'polypeptide(L)'
;MAGFFKTVTFMVLVFAAVVFAEDYEVGDDAKWARPSDLEFYNTWASKKTFLVGDVLDFEFDAERHDVAIVTADEYENCEKETPLSLIKTSPAKIMLNDTGPIYFICTSADHCRFGQKLTVNVVDDASGAGGHSGGGGATPPAPGGATTPTPGGATTPSSGGATTPASGGATTPAPSGATAPGSEGASPTTPGAGTTAPTGSGETAAPLPAESTASSLGGASFMVALVSAAVALF
;
A
#
# COMPACT_ATOMS: atom_id res chain seq x y z
N MET A 1 -36.72 -46.14 -12.08
CA MET A 1 -35.25 -46.03 -12.09
C MET A 1 -34.72 -44.91 -12.99
N ALA A 2 -35.26 -44.68 -14.20
CA ALA A 2 -34.78 -43.62 -15.11
C ALA A 2 -34.93 -42.16 -14.58
N GLY A 3 -35.91 -41.88 -13.70
CA GLY A 3 -36.11 -40.54 -13.12
C GLY A 3 -35.07 -40.17 -12.05
N PHE A 4 -34.59 -41.14 -11.27
CA PHE A 4 -33.65 -40.91 -10.18
C PHE A 4 -32.28 -40.46 -10.70
N PHE A 5 -31.81 -41.05 -11.81
CA PHE A 5 -30.56 -40.64 -12.46
C PHE A 5 -30.65 -39.22 -13.05
N LYS A 6 -31.83 -38.78 -13.50
CA LYS A 6 -32.04 -37.46 -14.07
C LYS A 6 -32.03 -36.36 -12.99
N THR A 7 -32.66 -36.63 -11.85
CA THR A 7 -32.66 -35.73 -10.69
C THR A 7 -31.27 -35.64 -10.05
N VAL A 8 -30.55 -36.76 -9.91
CA VAL A 8 -29.17 -36.77 -9.39
C VAL A 8 -28.21 -36.00 -10.31
N THR A 9 -28.34 -36.15 -11.64
CA THR A 9 -27.52 -35.40 -12.61
C THR A 9 -27.82 -33.90 -12.59
N PHE A 10 -29.10 -33.51 -12.45
CA PHE A 10 -29.49 -32.11 -12.32
C PHE A 10 -29.00 -31.50 -10.99
N MET A 11 -29.04 -32.23 -9.88
CA MET A 11 -28.53 -31.73 -8.60
C MET A 11 -27.00 -31.62 -8.58
N VAL A 12 -26.28 -32.52 -9.25
CA VAL A 12 -24.82 -32.42 -9.45
C VAL A 12 -24.46 -31.25 -10.40
N LEU A 13 -25.31 -30.91 -11.38
CA LEU A 13 -25.14 -29.75 -12.25
C LEU A 13 -25.50 -28.41 -11.57
N VAL A 14 -26.44 -28.38 -10.64
CA VAL A 14 -26.81 -27.16 -9.89
C VAL A 14 -25.79 -26.84 -8.77
N PHE A 15 -24.97 -27.81 -8.35
CA PHE A 15 -23.81 -27.58 -7.48
C PHE A 15 -22.56 -27.07 -8.21
N ALA A 16 -22.58 -26.99 -9.55
CA ALA A 16 -21.45 -26.51 -10.34
C ALA A 16 -21.46 -24.97 -10.39
N ALA A 17 -20.41 -24.38 -9.81
CA ALA A 17 -20.05 -22.96 -9.79
C ALA A 17 -20.85 -22.07 -8.82
N VAL A 18 -20.63 -22.27 -7.51
CA VAL A 18 -20.68 -21.13 -6.59
C VAL A 18 -19.30 -20.48 -6.62
N VAL A 19 -19.17 -19.40 -7.40
CA VAL A 19 -17.99 -18.54 -7.40
C VAL A 19 -18.15 -17.62 -6.17
N PHE A 20 -17.26 -17.75 -5.21
CA PHE A 20 -17.23 -16.87 -4.05
C PHE A 20 -16.15 -15.82 -4.27
N ALA A 21 -16.53 -14.54 -4.25
CA ALA A 21 -15.58 -13.45 -4.09
C ALA A 21 -14.95 -13.57 -2.69
N GLU A 22 -13.61 -13.53 -2.62
CA GLU A 22 -12.85 -13.58 -1.37
C GLU A 22 -12.44 -12.16 -0.94
N ASP A 23 -12.57 -11.89 0.36
CA ASP A 23 -12.09 -10.65 0.99
C ASP A 23 -10.71 -10.95 1.61
N TYR A 24 -9.67 -10.29 1.11
CA TYR A 24 -8.30 -10.42 1.61
C TYR A 24 -7.92 -9.24 2.50
N GLU A 25 -7.70 -9.52 3.78
CA GLU A 25 -7.12 -8.56 4.73
C GLU A 25 -5.63 -8.35 4.41
N VAL A 26 -5.30 -7.18 3.85
CA VAL A 26 -3.94 -6.91 3.38
C VAL A 26 -2.96 -6.84 4.55
N GLY A 27 -1.99 -7.75 4.55
CA GLY A 27 -0.99 -7.87 5.62
C GLY A 27 -1.43 -8.74 6.81
N ASP A 28 -2.60 -9.37 6.74
CA ASP A 28 -3.18 -10.17 7.82
C ASP A 28 -3.16 -9.36 9.14
N ASP A 29 -2.72 -9.95 10.26
CA ASP A 29 -2.63 -9.28 11.58
C ASP A 29 -1.76 -8.00 11.58
N ALA A 30 -0.81 -7.88 10.65
CA ALA A 30 0.05 -6.70 10.56
C ALA A 30 -0.66 -5.50 9.90
N LYS A 31 -1.78 -5.76 9.20
CA LYS A 31 -2.58 -4.77 8.48
C LYS A 31 -1.77 -3.98 7.45
N TRP A 32 -2.30 -2.85 6.99
CA TRP A 32 -1.60 -1.91 6.13
C TRP A 32 -0.82 -0.85 6.96
N ALA A 33 0.44 -1.15 7.23
CA ALA A 33 1.35 -0.31 7.99
C ALA A 33 2.76 -0.33 7.38
N ARG A 34 3.66 0.53 7.87
CA ARG A 34 5.07 0.47 7.45
C ARG A 34 5.70 -0.83 7.98
N PRO A 35 6.11 -1.77 7.11
CA PRO A 35 6.65 -3.04 7.57
C PRO A 35 8.09 -2.89 8.08
N SER A 36 8.57 -3.90 8.79
CA SER A 36 9.98 -4.00 9.20
C SER A 36 10.85 -4.64 8.12
N ASP A 37 10.26 -5.46 7.25
CA ASP A 37 10.87 -6.08 6.09
C ASP A 37 10.32 -5.45 4.80
N LEU A 38 11.21 -5.15 3.85
CA LEU A 38 10.86 -4.48 2.59
C LEU A 38 9.97 -5.35 1.71
N GLU A 39 10.11 -6.69 1.78
CA GLU A 39 9.37 -7.64 0.95
C GLU A 39 8.13 -8.22 1.65
N PHE A 40 7.73 -7.66 2.79
CA PHE A 40 6.63 -8.20 3.61
C PHE A 40 5.34 -8.41 2.81
N TYR A 41 4.86 -7.37 2.10
CA TYR A 41 3.60 -7.45 1.36
C TYR A 41 3.70 -8.28 0.09
N ASN A 42 4.84 -8.27 -0.61
CA ASN A 42 5.05 -9.15 -1.76
C ASN A 42 5.08 -10.63 -1.32
N THR A 43 5.71 -10.93 -0.18
CA THR A 43 5.69 -12.26 0.43
C THR A 43 4.28 -12.66 0.85
N TRP A 44 3.51 -11.74 1.44
CA TRP A 44 2.10 -11.94 1.77
C TRP A 44 1.27 -12.27 0.52
N ALA A 45 1.46 -11.52 -0.57
CA ALA A 45 0.74 -11.69 -1.83
C ALA A 45 1.10 -13.00 -2.54
N SER A 46 2.36 -13.42 -2.49
CA SER A 46 2.85 -14.64 -3.16
C SER A 46 2.17 -15.94 -2.70
N LYS A 47 1.49 -15.90 -1.56
CA LYS A 47 0.78 -17.05 -0.96
C LYS A 47 -0.68 -17.13 -1.38
N LYS A 48 -1.14 -16.21 -2.25
CA LYS A 48 -2.55 -16.00 -2.58
C LYS A 48 -2.74 -16.05 -4.11
N THR A 49 -3.96 -16.36 -4.53
CA THR A 49 -4.40 -16.25 -5.93
C THR A 49 -5.55 -15.27 -5.96
N PHE A 50 -5.34 -14.15 -6.62
CA PHE A 50 -6.35 -13.08 -6.70
C PHE A 50 -7.18 -13.26 -7.97
N LEU A 51 -8.48 -13.35 -7.82
CA LEU A 51 -9.44 -13.53 -8.90
C LEU A 51 -10.21 -12.24 -9.15
N VAL A 52 -10.74 -12.10 -10.36
CA VAL A 52 -11.72 -11.05 -10.67
C VAL A 52 -12.95 -11.25 -9.76
N GLY A 53 -13.34 -10.19 -9.07
CA GLY A 53 -14.44 -10.17 -8.11
C GLY A 53 -14.00 -10.16 -6.64
N ASP A 54 -12.75 -10.57 -6.35
CA ASP A 54 -12.19 -10.52 -4.99
C ASP A 54 -12.03 -9.07 -4.51
N VAL A 55 -11.90 -8.89 -3.20
CA VAL A 55 -11.72 -7.59 -2.55
C VAL A 55 -10.42 -7.59 -1.75
N LEU A 56 -9.62 -6.54 -1.91
CA LEU A 56 -8.53 -6.24 -0.97
C LEU A 56 -9.06 -5.29 0.10
N ASP A 57 -8.97 -5.71 1.36
CA ASP A 57 -9.34 -4.90 2.52
C ASP A 57 -8.09 -4.36 3.21
N PHE A 58 -7.84 -3.06 3.01
CA PHE A 58 -6.73 -2.36 3.63
C PHE A 58 -7.19 -1.69 4.91
N GLU A 59 -6.91 -2.31 6.05
CA GLU A 59 -7.05 -1.69 7.36
C GLU A 59 -5.80 -0.90 7.74
N PHE A 60 -5.96 0.36 8.15
CA PHE A 60 -4.86 1.21 8.62
C PHE A 60 -5.30 2.35 9.53
N ASP A 61 -4.33 3.00 10.18
CA ASP A 61 -4.53 4.28 10.84
C ASP A 61 -4.55 5.41 9.78
N ALA A 62 -5.73 6.00 9.56
CA ALA A 62 -5.98 7.01 8.53
C ALA A 62 -5.23 8.33 8.74
N GLU A 63 -4.69 8.59 9.94
CA GLU A 63 -3.83 9.75 10.18
C GLU A 63 -2.38 9.50 9.72
N ARG A 64 -2.02 8.24 9.48
CA ARG A 64 -0.63 7.80 9.25
C ARG A 64 -0.40 7.14 7.90
N HIS A 65 -1.45 6.56 7.32
CA HIS A 65 -1.37 5.78 6.11
C HIS A 65 -2.53 6.10 5.18
N ASP A 66 -2.34 5.72 3.94
CA ASP A 66 -3.30 5.79 2.85
C ASP A 66 -3.01 4.64 1.88
N VAL A 67 -3.91 4.45 0.91
CA VAL A 67 -3.74 3.50 -0.18
C VAL A 67 -3.86 4.25 -1.49
N ALA A 68 -2.81 4.21 -2.29
CA ALA A 68 -2.81 4.74 -3.64
C ALA A 68 -2.66 3.59 -4.65
N ILE A 69 -3.50 3.61 -5.69
CA ILE A 69 -3.33 2.79 -6.88
C ILE A 69 -2.47 3.59 -7.86
N VAL A 70 -1.41 2.98 -8.36
CA VAL A 70 -0.40 3.66 -9.18
C VAL A 70 -0.04 2.83 -10.41
N THR A 71 0.67 3.44 -11.35
CA THR A 71 1.29 2.72 -12.47
C THR A 71 2.49 1.90 -12.01
N ALA A 72 2.97 0.97 -12.84
CA ALA A 72 4.16 0.17 -12.55
C ALA A 72 5.40 1.05 -12.30
N ASP A 73 5.63 2.07 -13.13
CA ASP A 73 6.78 2.97 -12.98
C ASP A 73 6.70 3.78 -11.67
N GLU A 74 5.51 4.27 -11.31
CA GLU A 74 5.30 4.98 -10.05
C GLU A 74 5.49 4.06 -8.84
N TYR A 75 5.05 2.81 -8.93
CA TYR A 75 5.29 1.80 -7.90
C TYR A 75 6.78 1.55 -7.70
N GLU A 76 7.55 1.31 -8.77
CA GLU A 76 8.99 1.04 -8.68
C GLU A 76 9.75 2.21 -8.07
N ASN A 77 9.38 3.44 -8.44
CA ASN A 77 10.07 4.64 -7.99
C ASN A 77 9.49 5.22 -6.68
N CYS A 78 8.39 4.66 -6.17
CA CYS A 78 7.61 5.23 -5.08
C CYS A 78 7.21 6.70 -5.34
N GLU A 79 6.79 6.99 -6.58
CA GLU A 79 6.26 8.27 -7.00
C GLU A 79 4.81 8.43 -6.51
N LYS A 80 4.48 9.63 -6.02
CA LYS A 80 3.30 9.86 -5.17
C LYS A 80 2.41 10.99 -5.65
N GLU A 81 2.88 11.80 -6.60
CA GLU A 81 2.22 13.04 -6.98
C GLU A 81 0.96 12.82 -7.83
N THR A 82 0.91 11.75 -8.62
CA THR A 82 -0.16 11.52 -9.62
C THR A 82 -0.77 10.12 -9.58
N PRO A 83 -1.23 9.63 -8.41
CA PRO A 83 -1.81 8.30 -8.33
C PRO A 83 -3.09 8.20 -9.17
N LEU A 84 -3.35 7.00 -9.71
CA LEU A 84 -4.59 6.69 -10.43
C LEU A 84 -5.82 6.76 -9.51
N SER A 85 -5.62 6.44 -8.24
CA SER A 85 -6.62 6.58 -7.18
C SER A 85 -5.93 6.76 -5.83
N LEU A 86 -6.55 7.50 -4.91
CA LEU A 86 -6.03 7.73 -3.56
C LEU A 86 -7.16 7.65 -2.53
N ILE A 87 -6.99 6.75 -1.55
CA ILE A 87 -7.95 6.52 -0.48
C ILE A 87 -7.25 6.80 0.85
N LYS A 88 -7.77 7.78 1.60
CA LYS A 88 -7.23 8.21 2.90
C LYS A 88 -8.07 7.76 4.10
N THR A 89 -9.17 7.05 3.85
CA THR A 89 -10.06 6.53 4.88
C THR A 89 -9.85 5.04 5.06
N SER A 90 -10.02 4.55 6.29
CA SER A 90 -9.85 3.15 6.65
C SER A 90 -11.16 2.58 7.24
N PRO A 91 -11.51 1.32 6.93
CA PRO A 91 -10.84 0.44 5.96
C PRO A 91 -11.04 0.92 4.51
N ALA A 92 -10.06 0.68 3.65
CA ALA A 92 -10.18 0.87 2.20
C ALA A 92 -10.42 -0.49 1.54
N LYS A 93 -11.65 -0.74 1.09
CA LYS A 93 -12.04 -1.96 0.37
C LYS A 93 -11.97 -1.72 -1.14
N ILE A 94 -11.14 -2.48 -1.84
CA ILE A 94 -10.90 -2.35 -3.29
C ILE A 94 -11.25 -3.65 -3.99
N MET A 95 -12.30 -3.63 -4.83
CA MET A 95 -12.69 -4.77 -5.64
C MET A 95 -11.78 -4.90 -6.88
N LEU A 96 -11.36 -6.13 -7.17
CA LEU A 96 -10.50 -6.50 -8.29
C LEU A 96 -11.38 -6.79 -9.51
N ASN A 97 -11.58 -5.78 -10.37
CA ASN A 97 -12.55 -5.86 -11.48
C ASN A 97 -11.98 -6.41 -12.79
N ASP A 98 -10.66 -6.31 -12.97
CA ASP A 98 -9.99 -6.62 -14.22
C ASP A 98 -8.77 -7.52 -13.96
N THR A 99 -8.43 -8.35 -14.93
CA THR A 99 -7.22 -9.16 -14.87
C THR A 99 -5.96 -8.34 -15.10
N GLY A 100 -4.84 -8.87 -14.61
CA GLY A 100 -3.52 -8.29 -14.76
C GLY A 100 -2.96 -7.70 -13.46
N PRO A 101 -1.78 -7.06 -13.56
CA PRO A 101 -1.11 -6.52 -12.39
C PRO A 101 -1.74 -5.20 -11.92
N ILE A 102 -1.90 -5.07 -10.61
CA ILE A 102 -2.33 -3.85 -9.93
C ILE A 102 -1.30 -3.52 -8.86
N TYR A 103 -0.94 -2.23 -8.77
CA TYR A 103 0.12 -1.75 -7.91
C TYR A 103 -0.43 -0.78 -6.87
N PHE A 104 -0.12 -1.05 -5.60
CA PHE A 104 -0.57 -0.27 -4.47
C PHE A 104 0.63 0.26 -3.69
N ILE A 105 0.56 1.51 -3.23
CA ILE A 105 1.58 2.12 -2.36
C ILE A 105 0.93 2.92 -1.23
N CYS A 106 1.66 3.13 -0.14
CA CYS A 106 1.36 4.21 0.80
C CYS A 106 2.16 5.46 0.41
N THR A 107 1.47 6.59 0.24
CA THR A 107 2.06 7.87 -0.16
C THR A 107 2.60 8.66 1.02
N SER A 108 2.32 8.24 2.25
CA SER A 108 2.82 8.91 3.45
C SER A 108 4.36 8.83 3.56
N ALA A 109 5.00 9.99 3.79
CA ALA A 109 6.43 10.16 4.07
C ALA A 109 7.38 9.29 3.22
N ASP A 110 8.05 8.30 3.82
CA ASP A 110 8.96 7.37 3.16
C ASP A 110 8.43 5.93 3.15
N HIS A 111 7.16 5.71 3.54
CA HIS A 111 6.60 4.38 3.79
C HIS A 111 6.72 3.41 2.60
N CYS A 112 6.39 3.86 1.39
CA CYS A 112 6.58 3.05 0.17
C CYS A 112 8.03 2.58 -0.01
N ARG A 113 9.02 3.46 0.22
CA ARG A 113 10.45 3.12 0.08
C ARG A 113 10.93 2.14 1.16
N PHE A 114 10.20 2.10 2.27
CA PHE A 114 10.39 1.14 3.35
C PHE A 114 9.42 -0.04 3.29
N GLY A 115 8.96 -0.39 2.08
CA GLY A 115 8.26 -1.64 1.82
C GLY A 115 6.74 -1.59 1.99
N GLN A 116 6.12 -0.44 2.32
CA GLN A 116 4.66 -0.32 2.33
C GLN A 116 4.12 -0.13 0.91
N LYS A 117 4.27 -1.19 0.11
CA LYS A 117 3.86 -1.31 -1.30
C LYS A 117 3.51 -2.77 -1.59
N LEU A 118 2.51 -2.98 -2.44
CA LEU A 118 1.96 -4.30 -2.76
C LEU A 118 1.72 -4.40 -4.27
N THR A 119 2.15 -5.51 -4.87
CA THR A 119 1.71 -5.90 -6.23
C THR A 119 0.80 -7.11 -6.14
N VAL A 120 -0.33 -7.03 -6.83
CA VAL A 120 -1.28 -8.13 -6.99
C VAL A 120 -1.41 -8.44 -8.48
N ASN A 121 -1.40 -9.73 -8.85
CA ASN A 121 -1.69 -10.17 -10.20
C ASN A 121 -3.04 -10.89 -10.22
N VAL A 122 -4.05 -10.25 -10.80
CA VAL A 122 -5.42 -10.75 -10.86
C VAL A 122 -5.58 -11.66 -12.07
N VAL A 123 -6.21 -12.82 -11.90
CA VAL A 123 -6.52 -13.77 -12.99
C VAL A 123 -8.02 -13.99 -13.11
N ASP A 124 -8.45 -14.47 -14.28
CA ASP A 124 -9.86 -14.78 -14.49
C ASP A 124 -10.28 -15.98 -13.63
N ASP A 125 -11.52 -15.92 -13.15
CA ASP A 125 -12.18 -16.99 -12.38
C ASP A 125 -12.48 -18.27 -13.21
N ALA A 126 -12.15 -18.26 -14.51
CA ALA A 126 -12.49 -19.31 -15.47
C ALA A 126 -11.88 -20.70 -15.20
N SER A 127 -11.14 -20.90 -14.11
CA SER A 127 -10.51 -22.18 -13.75
C SER A 127 -11.33 -23.06 -12.80
N GLY A 128 -12.57 -22.68 -12.43
CA GLY A 128 -13.50 -23.55 -11.71
C GLY A 128 -14.14 -24.68 -12.52
N ALA A 129 -14.00 -24.69 -13.86
CA ALA A 129 -14.65 -25.68 -14.73
C ALA A 129 -13.66 -26.40 -15.67
N GLY A 130 -13.17 -27.55 -15.20
CA GLY A 130 -12.76 -28.66 -16.06
C GLY A 130 -11.30 -28.64 -16.53
N GLY A 131 -10.52 -29.62 -16.06
CA GLY A 131 -9.23 -29.93 -16.64
C GLY A 131 -9.36 -30.21 -18.14
N HIS A 132 -8.71 -29.38 -18.95
CA HIS A 132 -8.17 -29.74 -20.26
C HIS A 132 -6.76 -29.16 -20.35
N SER A 133 -5.81 -30.06 -20.58
CA SER A 133 -4.40 -29.79 -20.81
C SER A 133 -4.22 -28.72 -21.89
N GLY A 134 -3.61 -27.59 -21.50
CA GLY A 134 -3.11 -26.57 -22.41
C GLY A 134 -1.77 -26.07 -21.89
N GLY A 135 -0.70 -26.79 -22.23
CA GLY A 135 0.67 -26.37 -21.92
C GLY A 135 0.99 -25.07 -22.64
N GLY A 136 1.20 -24.02 -21.85
CA GLY A 136 1.82 -22.76 -22.27
C GLY A 136 2.92 -22.43 -21.27
N GLY A 137 4.06 -23.12 -21.38
CA GLY A 137 5.25 -22.77 -20.62
C GLY A 137 5.77 -21.41 -21.08
N ALA A 138 5.44 -20.35 -20.34
CA ALA A 138 6.15 -19.10 -20.44
C ALA A 138 7.52 -19.30 -19.77
N THR A 139 8.56 -19.39 -20.60
CA THR A 139 9.95 -19.46 -20.12
C THR A 139 10.32 -18.10 -19.52
N PRO A 140 11.02 -18.03 -18.37
CA PRO A 140 11.51 -16.76 -17.83
C PRO A 140 12.45 -16.08 -18.83
N PRO A 141 12.39 -14.75 -19.03
CA PRO A 141 13.45 -14.06 -19.75
C PRO A 141 14.75 -14.17 -18.93
N ALA A 142 15.80 -14.70 -19.58
CA ALA A 142 17.13 -14.76 -19.01
C ALA A 142 17.69 -13.35 -18.73
N PRO A 143 18.55 -13.16 -17.70
CA PRO A 143 19.19 -11.88 -17.45
C PRO A 143 20.10 -11.51 -18.62
N GLY A 144 19.78 -10.42 -19.32
CA GLY A 144 20.61 -9.87 -20.38
C GLY A 144 21.98 -9.47 -19.84
N GLY A 145 23.02 -10.12 -20.34
CA GLY A 145 24.41 -9.91 -19.97
C GLY A 145 24.91 -8.50 -20.32
N ALA A 146 25.80 -8.01 -19.46
CA ALA A 146 26.56 -6.79 -19.64
C ALA A 146 27.36 -6.81 -20.95
N THR A 147 27.12 -5.85 -21.83
CA THR A 147 28.05 -5.51 -22.91
C THR A 147 28.90 -4.32 -22.48
N THR A 148 30.19 -4.61 -22.34
CA THR A 148 31.26 -3.63 -22.10
C THR A 148 31.45 -2.77 -23.35
N PRO A 149 31.51 -1.42 -23.26
CA PRO A 149 31.97 -0.60 -24.38
C PRO A 149 33.51 -0.57 -24.40
N THR A 150 34.11 -1.04 -25.50
CA THR A 150 35.55 -0.83 -25.81
C THR A 150 35.73 0.46 -26.63
N PRO A 151 36.84 1.20 -26.47
CA PRO A 151 37.01 2.56 -27.01
C PRO A 151 37.74 2.60 -28.35
N GLY A 152 37.40 3.60 -29.17
CA GLY A 152 38.13 4.01 -30.38
C GLY A 152 37.17 4.53 -31.45
N GLY A 153 37.39 5.64 -32.15
CA GLY A 153 38.53 6.54 -32.26
C GLY A 153 38.09 7.78 -33.06
N ALA A 154 38.92 8.81 -32.99
CA ALA A 154 38.68 10.18 -33.39
C ALA A 154 38.35 10.44 -34.86
N THR A 155 37.53 11.48 -35.10
CA THR A 155 37.74 12.45 -36.19
C THR A 155 37.32 13.87 -35.75
N THR A 156 38.34 14.69 -35.49
CA THR A 156 38.54 16.14 -35.69
C THR A 156 37.34 17.13 -35.64
N PRO A 157 37.41 18.17 -34.79
CA PRO A 157 36.55 19.36 -34.87
C PRO A 157 37.13 20.42 -35.84
N SER A 158 36.27 20.97 -36.70
CA SER A 158 36.62 22.15 -37.50
C SER A 158 36.41 23.43 -36.70
N SER A 159 37.48 24.23 -36.69
CA SER A 159 37.70 25.53 -36.09
C SER A 159 36.88 26.68 -36.68
N GLY A 160 36.57 27.67 -35.83
CA GLY A 160 36.22 29.04 -36.20
C GLY A 160 35.13 29.61 -35.27
N GLY A 161 35.33 30.67 -34.48
CA GLY A 161 36.46 31.56 -34.31
C GLY A 161 36.33 32.32 -32.99
N ALA A 162 37.49 32.73 -32.47
CA ALA A 162 37.62 33.56 -31.29
C ALA A 162 37.44 35.04 -31.66
N THR A 163 36.69 35.78 -30.84
CA THR A 163 36.98 37.18 -30.55
C THR A 163 36.78 37.43 -29.05
N THR A 164 37.85 37.86 -28.39
CA THR A 164 37.93 38.59 -27.12
C THR A 164 38.89 39.76 -27.39
N PRO A 165 39.14 40.73 -26.50
CA PRO A 165 38.42 41.21 -25.30
C PRO A 165 38.33 42.76 -25.25
N ALA A 166 37.72 43.30 -24.17
CA ALA A 166 38.06 44.54 -23.43
C ALA A 166 36.77 45.21 -22.93
N SER A 167 36.66 45.94 -21.82
CA SER A 167 37.46 46.23 -20.62
C SER A 167 36.61 47.22 -19.80
N GLY A 168 36.77 47.24 -18.47
CA GLY A 168 36.33 48.36 -17.62
C GLY A 168 35.01 48.10 -16.88
N GLY A 169 34.87 48.40 -15.60
CA GLY A 169 35.75 49.11 -14.69
C GLY A 169 35.28 48.90 -13.25
N ALA A 170 36.23 49.04 -12.34
CA ALA A 170 36.00 49.06 -10.90
C ALA A 170 35.18 50.29 -10.50
N THR A 171 34.34 50.16 -9.46
CA THR A 171 34.28 51.09 -8.33
C THR A 171 33.51 50.48 -7.16
N THR A 172 34.22 50.25 -6.05
CA THR A 172 33.70 50.27 -4.68
C THR A 172 33.78 51.72 -4.16
N PRO A 173 32.81 52.20 -3.37
CA PRO A 173 33.06 52.49 -1.94
C PRO A 173 31.86 52.00 -1.06
N ALA A 174 32.09 51.20 -0.02
CA ALA A 174 32.43 51.57 1.37
C ALA A 174 31.20 51.87 2.27
N PRO A 175 31.28 51.61 3.59
CA PRO A 175 30.14 51.28 4.45
C PRO A 175 29.68 52.45 5.34
N SER A 176 28.43 52.39 5.80
CA SER A 176 27.87 53.16 6.92
C SER A 176 27.25 52.14 7.87
N GLY A 177 27.42 52.12 9.17
CA GLY A 177 27.99 53.05 10.13
C GLY A 177 27.42 52.62 11.48
N ALA A 178 28.27 52.38 12.46
CA ALA A 178 27.90 51.95 13.81
C ALA A 178 27.33 53.12 14.64
N THR A 179 26.37 52.85 15.52
CA THR A 179 26.21 53.57 16.80
C THR A 179 25.32 52.77 17.77
N ALA A 180 25.95 52.20 18.80
CA ALA A 180 25.44 52.19 20.18
C ALA A 180 26.20 53.33 20.91
N PRO A 181 25.75 53.93 22.05
CA PRO A 181 25.55 53.20 23.32
C PRO A 181 24.49 53.77 24.31
N GLY A 182 24.28 53.00 25.40
CA GLY A 182 23.89 53.48 26.73
C GLY A 182 22.44 53.15 27.12
N SER A 183 22.08 52.88 28.38
CA SER A 183 22.77 52.45 29.61
C SER A 183 21.67 52.35 30.67
N GLU A 184 21.78 51.35 31.56
CA GLU A 184 21.37 51.38 32.98
C GLU A 184 19.87 51.34 33.37
N GLY A 185 19.51 50.40 34.26
CA GLY A 185 18.21 50.42 34.95
C GLY A 185 17.76 49.17 35.71
N ALA A 186 18.59 48.64 36.62
CA ALA A 186 18.25 47.94 37.88
C ALA A 186 17.16 46.83 37.97
N SER A 187 17.61 45.65 38.40
CA SER A 187 16.90 44.60 39.18
C SER A 187 16.72 45.05 40.67
N PRO A 188 16.19 44.26 41.64
CA PRO A 188 15.34 43.04 41.64
C PRO A 188 14.08 43.19 42.55
N THR A 189 13.16 42.21 42.55
CA THR A 189 12.53 41.69 43.80
C THR A 189 11.73 40.40 43.54
N THR A 190 12.09 39.34 44.26
CA THR A 190 11.27 38.19 44.70
C THR A 190 11.35 38.21 46.25
N PRO A 191 10.65 37.40 47.08
CA PRO A 191 9.70 36.30 46.81
C PRO A 191 8.41 36.28 47.69
N GLY A 192 7.45 35.42 47.35
CA GLY A 192 6.40 34.95 48.28
C GLY A 192 5.77 33.67 47.69
N ALA A 193 6.10 32.47 48.18
CA ALA A 193 5.67 31.83 49.43
C ALA A 193 4.13 31.69 49.51
N GLY A 194 3.65 30.49 49.17
CA GLY A 194 2.24 30.10 49.23
C GLY A 194 2.10 28.58 49.19
N THR A 195 2.41 27.96 50.32
CA THR A 195 2.14 26.56 50.67
C THR A 195 0.63 26.27 50.63
N THR A 196 0.22 25.14 50.05
CA THR A 196 -0.67 24.13 50.66
C THR A 196 -0.86 22.91 49.74
N ALA A 197 -0.38 21.74 50.21
CA ALA A 197 -1.00 20.44 49.94
C ALA A 197 -2.09 20.21 51.03
N PRO A 198 -3.06 19.29 50.83
CA PRO A 198 -2.76 17.89 51.16
C PRO A 198 -3.43 16.82 50.27
N THR A 199 -2.79 15.64 50.27
CA THR A 199 -3.33 14.28 50.45
C THR A 199 -4.66 13.88 49.79
N GLY A 200 -4.56 12.89 48.90
CA GLY A 200 -5.68 12.04 48.49
C GLY A 200 -5.18 10.73 47.88
N SER A 201 -4.85 9.78 48.76
CA SER A 201 -4.61 8.36 48.48
C SER A 201 -5.90 7.66 48.06
N GLY A 202 -5.85 6.91 46.96
CA GLY A 202 -6.98 6.12 46.45
C GLY A 202 -6.49 4.97 45.58
N GLU A 203 -6.12 3.89 46.26
CA GLU A 203 -5.76 2.58 45.73
C GLU A 203 -7.03 1.86 45.23
N THR A 204 -7.07 1.38 43.99
CA THR A 204 -7.91 0.23 43.62
C THR A 204 -7.29 -0.48 42.41
N ALA A 205 -6.89 -1.72 42.65
CA ALA A 205 -6.40 -2.65 41.65
C ALA A 205 -7.54 -3.54 41.09
N ALA A 206 -7.36 -3.90 39.81
CA ALA A 206 -7.89 -5.07 39.08
C ALA A 206 -9.37 -5.06 38.61
N PRO A 207 -9.76 -5.84 37.58
CA PRO A 207 -8.98 -6.70 36.67
C PRO A 207 -9.23 -6.47 35.15
N LEU A 208 -8.29 -6.90 34.29
CA LEU A 208 -8.57 -7.47 32.95
C LEU A 208 -8.93 -8.97 33.14
N PRO A 209 -9.64 -9.68 32.24
CA PRO A 209 -9.82 -9.41 30.81
C PRO A 209 -11.25 -9.64 30.27
N ALA A 210 -11.50 -9.19 29.05
CA ALA A 210 -12.48 -9.84 28.20
C ALA A 210 -11.95 -9.81 26.76
N GLU A 211 -11.61 -11.00 26.26
CA GLU A 211 -11.48 -11.29 24.84
C GLU A 211 -12.72 -10.79 24.10
N SER A 212 -12.54 -9.83 23.19
CA SER A 212 -13.52 -9.61 22.14
C SER A 212 -13.15 -10.54 21.00
N THR A 213 -13.72 -11.74 21.04
CA THR A 213 -13.78 -12.65 19.90
C THR A 213 -14.32 -11.91 18.69
N ALA A 214 -13.54 -11.86 17.63
CA ALA A 214 -13.97 -11.41 16.32
C ALA A 214 -15.20 -12.23 15.90
N SER A 215 -16.35 -11.57 15.80
CA SER A 215 -17.52 -12.14 15.14
C SER A 215 -17.33 -11.99 13.63
N SER A 216 -16.56 -12.89 13.04
CA SER A 216 -16.61 -13.17 11.60
C SER A 216 -17.88 -14.00 11.33
N LEU A 217 -19.03 -13.33 11.21
CA LEU A 217 -20.27 -13.95 10.75
C LEU A 217 -21.05 -12.93 9.94
N GLY A 218 -20.97 -13.02 8.61
CA GLY A 218 -21.77 -12.14 7.76
C GLY A 218 -21.78 -12.39 6.26
N GLY A 219 -20.99 -13.32 5.71
CA GLY A 219 -20.99 -13.59 4.26
C GLY A 219 -21.67 -14.90 3.85
N ALA A 220 -21.46 -15.98 4.60
CA ALA A 220 -21.80 -17.33 4.12
C ALA A 220 -23.18 -17.85 4.59
N SER A 221 -23.72 -17.37 5.72
CA SER A 221 -24.93 -17.99 6.32
C SER A 221 -26.26 -17.59 5.69
N PHE A 222 -26.33 -16.49 4.92
CA PHE A 222 -27.60 -16.10 4.28
C PHE A 222 -27.88 -16.91 3.00
N MET A 223 -26.85 -17.43 2.33
CA MET A 223 -27.01 -18.18 1.09
C MET A 223 -27.28 -19.68 1.32
N VAL A 224 -26.78 -20.26 2.41
CA VAL A 224 -27.12 -21.66 2.79
C VAL A 224 -28.62 -21.79 3.13
N ALA A 225 -29.23 -20.74 3.70
CA ALA A 225 -30.66 -20.73 3.99
C ALA A 225 -31.52 -20.74 2.71
N LEU A 226 -31.06 -20.09 1.64
CA LEU A 226 -31.81 -20.01 0.38
C LEU A 226 -31.72 -21.32 -0.42
N VAL A 227 -30.57 -22.01 -0.37
CA VAL A 227 -30.43 -23.37 -0.92
C VAL A 227 -31.26 -24.39 -0.11
N SER A 228 -31.35 -24.22 1.21
CA SER A 228 -32.17 -25.09 2.08
C SER A 228 -33.68 -24.92 1.84
N ALA A 229 -34.14 -23.70 1.54
CA ALA A 229 -35.53 -23.44 1.22
C ALA A 229 -35.97 -24.07 -0.12
N ALA A 230 -35.06 -24.17 -1.09
CA ALA A 230 -35.32 -24.84 -2.36
C ALA A 230 -35.44 -26.37 -2.23
N VAL A 231 -34.75 -26.98 -1.25
CA VAL A 231 -34.84 -28.43 -0.96
C VAL A 231 -36.13 -28.79 -0.20
N ALA A 232 -36.73 -27.84 0.54
CA ALA A 232 -37.97 -28.09 1.27
C ALA A 232 -39.26 -27.99 0.42
N LEU A 233 -39.14 -27.68 -0.88
CA LEU A 233 -40.28 -27.52 -1.80
C LEU A 233 -40.36 -28.61 -2.89
N PHE A 234 -39.56 -29.68 -2.78
CA PHE A 234 -39.63 -30.88 -3.62
C PHE A 234 -39.61 -32.15 -2.76
#